data_AF-A0A7J2SWW2-F1
#
_entry.id   AF-A0A7J2SWW2-F1
#
_cell.length_a   1.000
_cell.length_b   1.000
_cell.length_c   1.000
_cell.angle_alpha   90.00
_cell.angle_beta   90.00
_cell.angle_gamma   90.00
#
_symmetry.space_group_name_H-M   'P 1'
#
loop_
_entity.id
_entity.type
_entity.pdbx_description
1 polymer ?
#
loop_
_entity_poly.entity_id
_entity_poly.type
_entity_poly.pdbx_seq_one_letter_code
_entity_poly.pdbx_strand_id
1 'polypeptide(L)'
;GHVGKTYTLHPSGGRVISVREAMRIMGFPDSYVFPRGTPLGDRYQMVADAVSPAFSRALAGAILGGLGERGREPEPEELVARQGP
;
A
#
# COMPACT_ATOMS: atom_id res chain seq x y z
N GLY A 1 11.24 -16.62 21.83
CA GLY A 1 11.45 -16.13 20.45
C GLY A 1 10.10 -15.79 19.88
N HIS A 2 9.93 -14.60 19.29
CA HIS A 2 8.71 -14.25 18.58
C HIS A 2 8.54 -15.24 17.43
N VAL A 3 7.53 -16.12 17.51
CA VAL A 3 7.13 -17.00 16.41
C VAL A 3 6.83 -16.08 15.24
N GLY A 4 7.70 -16.12 14.22
CA GLY A 4 7.71 -15.18 13.11
C GLY A 4 6.32 -15.12 12.46
N LYS A 5 5.85 -13.88 12.27
CA LYS A 5 4.62 -13.56 11.54
C LYS A 5 4.53 -14.45 10.30
N THR A 6 3.40 -15.16 10.16
CA THR A 6 3.06 -16.09 9.07
C THR A 6 3.79 -15.76 7.76
N TYR A 7 4.66 -16.66 7.29
CA TYR A 7 5.24 -16.55 5.97
C TYR A 7 4.13 -16.72 4.94
N THR A 8 3.67 -15.62 4.33
CA THR A 8 2.76 -15.67 3.19
C THR A 8 3.49 -16.30 2.01
N LEU A 9 3.29 -17.61 1.82
CA LEU A 9 3.87 -18.36 0.72
C LEU A 9 3.19 -17.96 -0.59
N HIS A 10 3.97 -17.89 -1.65
CA HIS A 10 3.43 -17.71 -2.99
C HIS A 10 2.54 -18.92 -3.35
N PRO A 11 1.40 -18.74 -4.07
CA PRO A 11 0.46 -19.83 -4.37
C PRO A 11 1.07 -21.02 -5.12
N SER A 12 2.10 -20.78 -5.93
CA SER A 12 2.86 -21.86 -6.60
C SER A 12 3.72 -22.70 -5.65
N GLY A 13 3.83 -22.32 -4.37
CA GLY A 13 4.78 -22.87 -3.41
C GLY A 13 6.23 -22.44 -3.67
N GLY A 14 7.14 -22.92 -2.81
CA GLY A 14 8.59 -22.84 -2.99
C GLY A 14 9.26 -21.50 -2.67
N ARG A 15 8.49 -20.43 -2.41
CA ARG A 15 9.00 -19.13 -1.96
C ARG A 15 7.94 -18.33 -1.21
N VAL A 16 8.38 -17.29 -0.50
CA VAL A 16 7.49 -16.23 0.03
C VAL A 16 7.04 -15.31 -1.10
N ILE A 17 5.92 -14.63 -0.90
CA ILE A 17 5.54 -13.51 -1.79
C ILE A 17 6.60 -12.41 -1.70
N SER A 18 6.87 -11.79 -2.84
CA SER A 18 7.75 -10.64 -2.97
C SER A 18 7.09 -9.38 -2.41
N VAL A 19 7.89 -8.37 -2.08
CA VAL A 19 7.41 -7.04 -1.69
C VAL A 19 6.39 -6.49 -2.70
N ARG A 20 6.65 -6.66 -4.00
CA ARG A 20 5.77 -6.14 -5.05
C ARG A 20 4.44 -6.88 -5.12
N GLU A 21 4.43 -8.19 -4.86
CA GLU A 21 3.17 -8.95 -4.73
C GLU A 21 2.38 -8.48 -3.51
N ALA A 22 3.03 -8.28 -2.37
CA ALA A 22 2.39 -7.74 -1.17
C ALA A 22 1.79 -6.34 -1.40
N MET A 23 2.52 -5.46 -2.08
CA MET A 23 2.03 -4.12 -2.47
C MET A 23 0.78 -4.19 -3.36
N ARG A 24 0.74 -5.10 -4.34
CA ARG A 24 -0.43 -5.28 -5.21
C ARG A 24 -1.63 -5.79 -4.44
N ILE A 25 -1.43 -6.71 -3.50
CA ILE A 25 -2.50 -7.18 -2.59
C ILE A 25 -3.06 -5.99 -1.79
N MET A 26 -2.20 -5.09 -1.32
CA MET A 26 -2.61 -3.88 -0.60
C MET A 26 -3.21 -2.79 -1.51
N GLY A 27 -3.23 -2.98 -2.83
CA GLY A 27 -3.81 -2.02 -3.78
C GLY A 27 -2.91 -0.82 -4.10
N PHE A 28 -1.59 -0.94 -3.89
CA PHE A 28 -0.65 0.07 -4.36
C PHE A 28 -0.49 0.01 -5.89
N PRO A 29 -0.33 1.18 -6.54
CA PRO A 29 -0.06 1.23 -7.97
C PRO A 29 1.35 0.74 -8.28
N ASP A 30 1.54 0.15 -9.46
CA ASP A 30 2.84 -0.40 -9.85
C ASP A 30 3.95 0.66 -10.00
N SER A 31 3.57 1.92 -10.24
CA SER A 31 4.46 3.07 -10.29
C SER A 31 4.99 3.49 -8.91
N TYR A 32 4.42 3.00 -7.81
CA TYR A 32 4.95 3.30 -6.47
C TYR A 32 6.30 2.64 -6.27
N VAL A 33 7.26 3.42 -5.75
CA VAL A 33 8.63 3.00 -5.49
C VAL A 33 9.02 3.37 -4.07
N PHE A 34 9.81 2.50 -3.44
CA PHE A 34 10.45 2.84 -2.17
C PHE A 34 11.64 3.77 -2.42
N PRO A 35 12.04 4.57 -1.40
CA PRO A 35 13.28 5.33 -1.46
C PRO A 35 14.47 4.45 -1.85
N ARG A 36 15.43 5.04 -2.57
CA ARG A 36 16.65 4.33 -2.95
C ARG A 36 17.40 3.87 -1.68
N GLY A 37 17.84 2.63 -1.68
CA GLY A 37 18.59 2.05 -0.56
C GLY A 37 17.74 1.49 0.59
N THR A 38 16.40 1.56 0.55
CA THR A 38 15.57 0.94 1.61
C THR A 38 15.85 -0.56 1.70
N PRO A 39 16.24 -1.10 2.88
CA PRO A 39 16.49 -2.53 3.10
C PRO A 39 15.26 -3.39 2.79
N LEU A 40 15.49 -4.64 2.38
CA LEU A 40 14.40 -5.55 1.98
C LEU A 40 13.42 -5.83 3.14
N GLY A 41 13.94 -6.05 4.36
CA GLY A 41 13.11 -6.27 5.55
C GLY A 41 12.21 -5.08 5.85
N ASP A 42 12.78 -3.87 5.80
CA ASP A 42 12.05 -2.62 6.04
C ASP A 42 10.94 -2.42 5.01
N ARG A 43 11.17 -2.76 3.74
CA ARG A 43 10.12 -2.70 2.71
C ARG A 43 8.93 -3.62 3.05
N TYR A 44 9.19 -4.84 3.52
CA TYR A 44 8.11 -5.72 3.96
C TYR A 44 7.36 -5.14 5.16
N GLN A 45 8.08 -4.58 6.14
CA GLN A 45 7.48 -4.00 7.33
C GLN A 45 6.64 -2.76 6.98
N MET A 46 7.14 -1.87 6.11
CA MET A 46 6.41 -0.71 5.59
C MET A 46 5.10 -1.11 4.91
N VAL A 47 5.11 -2.17 4.09
CA VAL A 47 3.89 -2.65 3.42
C VAL A 47 2.91 -3.28 4.42
N ALA A 48 3.42 -4.03 5.40
CA ALA A 48 2.60 -4.69 6.41
C ALA A 48 1.94 -3.70 7.39
N ASP A 49 2.61 -2.59 7.71
CA ASP A 49 2.11 -1.57 8.62
C ASP A 49 1.27 -0.49 7.92
N ALA A 50 1.36 -0.40 6.59
CA ALA A 50 0.62 0.59 5.82
C ALA A 50 -0.89 0.30 5.76
N VAL A 51 -1.67 1.38 5.69
CA VAL A 51 -3.09 1.31 5.33
C VAL A 51 -3.22 1.26 3.80
N SER A 52 -4.10 0.39 3.28
CA SER A 52 -4.35 0.27 1.84
C SER A 52 -4.76 1.61 1.22
N PRO A 53 -4.16 2.03 0.08
CA PRO A 53 -4.56 3.24 -0.63
C PRO A 53 -6.03 3.25 -1.06
N ALA A 54 -6.60 2.08 -1.38
CA ALA A 54 -8.01 1.95 -1.73
C ALA A 54 -8.92 2.30 -0.53
N PHE A 55 -8.60 1.77 0.65
CA PHE A 55 -9.34 2.09 1.87
C PHE A 55 -9.18 3.57 2.26
N SER A 56 -7.96 4.09 2.22
CA SER A 56 -7.70 5.51 2.54
C SER A 56 -8.52 6.46 1.65
N ARG A 57 -8.69 6.14 0.36
CA ARG A 57 -9.55 6.92 -0.56
C ARG A 57 -11.02 6.88 -0.16
N ALA A 58 -11.55 5.69 0.12
CA ALA A 58 -12.94 5.55 0.56
C ALA A 58 -13.21 6.29 1.87
N LEU A 59 -12.28 6.20 2.83
CA LEU A 59 -12.36 6.90 4.11
C LEU A 59 -12.35 8.43 3.92
N ALA A 60 -11.43 8.94 3.09
CA ALA A 60 -11.37 10.37 2.78
C ALA A 60 -12.68 10.87 2.14
N GLY A 61 -13.24 10.10 1.20
CA GLY A 61 -14.54 10.41 0.59
C GLY A 61 -15.69 10.47 1.60
N ALA A 62 -15.75 9.50 2.52
CA ALA A 62 -16.75 9.49 3.59
C ALA A 62 -16.62 10.70 4.53
N ILE A 63 -15.39 11.07 4.90
CA ILE A 63 -15.12 12.25 5.73
C ILE A 63 -15.54 13.53 5.00
N LEU A 64 -15.15 13.71 3.74
CA LEU A 64 -15.52 14.89 2.94
C LEU A 64 -17.05 15.01 2.79
N GLY A 65 -17.73 13.90 2.51
CA GLY A 65 -19.19 13.86 2.47
C GLY A 65 -19.83 14.25 3.80
N GLY A 66 -19.24 13.83 4.93
CA GLY A 66 -19.67 14.24 6.28
C GLY A 66 -19.41 15.71 6.59
N LEU A 67 -18.40 16.32 5.98
CA LEU A 67 -18.06 17.75 6.14
C LEU A 67 -18.89 18.68 5.22
N GLY A 68 -19.71 18.12 4.33
CA GLY A 68 -20.49 18.91 3.36
C GLY A 68 -19.67 19.41 2.16
N GLU A 69 -18.38 19.06 2.10
CA GLU A 69 -17.50 19.34 0.99
C GLU A 69 -17.72 18.27 -0.09
N ARG A 70 -18.46 18.60 -1.15
CA ARG A 70 -18.53 17.75 -2.36
C ARG A 70 -17.22 17.89 -3.13
N GLY A 71 -16.16 17.32 -2.58
CA GLY A 71 -14.84 17.29 -3.21
C GLY A 71 -14.86 16.41 -4.45
N ARG A 72 -14.38 16.96 -5.57
CA ARG A 72 -14.04 16.23 -6.79
C ARG A 72 -13.15 15.05 -6.43
N GLU A 73 -13.50 13.86 -6.91
CA GLU A 73 -12.63 12.68 -6.77
C GLU A 73 -11.32 12.94 -7.53
N PRO A 74 -10.16 13.00 -6.85
CA PRO A 74 -8.89 13.14 -7.54
C PRO A 74 -8.62 11.85 -8.31
N GLU A 75 -8.22 11.99 -9.57
CA GLU A 75 -7.88 10.84 -10.40
C GLU A 75 -6.76 10.03 -9.73
N PRO A 76 -6.77 8.68 -9.83
CA PRO A 76 -5.76 7.83 -9.20
C PRO A 76 -4.31 8.28 -9.47
N GLU A 77 -4.06 8.85 -10.64
CA GLU A 77 -2.75 9.35 -11.08
C GLU A 77 -2.31 10.63 -10.33
N GLU A 78 -3.23 11.54 -10.03
CA GLU A 78 -2.93 12.79 -9.29
C GLU A 78 -2.51 12.50 -7.84
N LEU A 79 -3.10 11.48 -7.21
CA LEU A 79 -2.77 11.08 -5.85
C LEU A 79 -1.39 10.41 -5.76
N VAL A 80 -1.01 9.65 -6.78
CA VAL A 80 0.33 9.05 -6.90
C VAL A 80 1.37 10.12 -7.15
N ALA A 81 1.08 11.11 -8.00
CA ALA A 81 1.98 12.23 -8.25
C ALA A 81 2.24 13.10 -7.01
N ARG A 82 1.29 13.16 -6.07
CA ARG A 82 1.42 13.90 -4.80
C ARG A 82 2.19 13.12 -3.72
N GLN A 83 2.24 11.80 -3.82
CA GLN A 83 3.13 10.97 -3.02
C GLN A 83 4.50 10.98 -3.72
N GLY A 84 5.26 12.06 -3.49
CA GLY A 84 6.62 12.21 -4.00
C GLY A 84 7.56 11.04 -3.61
N PRO A 85 8.75 10.98 -4.21
CA PRO A 85 9.71 9.88 -4.01
C PRO A 85 10.20 9.71 -2.57
#